data_AF-A0A3N1H709-F1
#
_entry.id   AF-A0A3N1H709-F1
#
_cell.length_a   1.000
_cell.length_b   1.000
_cell.length_c   1.000
_cell.angle_alpha   90.00
_cell.angle_beta   90.00
_cell.angle_gamma   90.00
#
_symmetry.space_group_name_H-M   'P 1'
#
loop_
_entity.id
_entity.type
_entity.pdbx_description
1 polymer ?
#
loop_
_entity_poly.entity_id
_entity_poly.type
_entity_poly.pdbx_seq_one_letter_code
_entity_poly.pdbx_strand_id
1 'polypeptide(L)'
;MLAVLSAAALTVLAGCSTEGTPTPATTTGTTAAGQTTEPSGNSGDVPEITGPELDLSTLSSPCELLKTDQLAGRGVSEPGTERTGPAGPTCQWRPDERVDGTSFSATFLEKTNGLDGFYENRDDNPVFEPTEVAGYPAVNSDPTDAKSGTCSTAVGTAKGKGFVVQVHVNDETLPEYTNPCSVTSAIAKTIVENLKG
;
A
#
# COMPACT_ATOMS: atom_id res chain seq x y z
N MET A 1 -20.85 -34.37 50.93
CA MET A 1 -20.80 -35.80 50.55
C MET A 1 -20.60 -35.82 49.04
N LEU A 2 -19.53 -36.30 48.42
CA LEU A 2 -18.43 -37.20 48.80
C LEU A 2 -17.07 -36.54 48.51
N ALA A 3 -16.05 -36.96 49.24
CA ALA A 3 -14.62 -36.68 49.06
C ALA A 3 -13.91 -37.94 48.52
N VAL A 4 -12.89 -37.80 47.66
CA VAL A 4 -11.72 -38.71 47.50
C VAL A 4 -10.60 -37.90 46.77
N LEU A 5 -9.55 -37.40 47.45
CA LEU A 5 -8.18 -37.94 47.62
C LEU A 5 -7.47 -38.33 46.31
N SER A 6 -6.52 -37.53 45.79
CA SER A 6 -5.06 -37.45 46.13
C SER A 6 -4.17 -38.43 45.33
N ALA A 7 -3.21 -37.90 44.57
CA ALA A 7 -1.79 -38.29 44.61
C ALA A 7 -0.93 -37.44 43.66
N ALA A 8 0.11 -36.82 44.22
CA ALA A 8 1.18 -36.12 43.52
C ALA A 8 2.27 -37.11 43.06
N ALA A 9 2.97 -36.79 41.97
CA ALA A 9 4.25 -37.39 41.63
C ALA A 9 5.20 -36.32 41.06
N LEU A 10 6.19 -35.95 41.86
CA LEU A 10 7.41 -35.23 41.46
C LEU A 10 8.40 -36.25 40.89
N THR A 11 8.94 -35.99 39.71
CA THR A 11 10.13 -36.68 39.19
C THR A 11 11.15 -35.67 38.69
N VAL A 12 12.28 -35.62 39.37
CA VAL A 12 13.53 -34.96 38.97
C VAL A 12 14.35 -35.98 38.19
N LEU A 13 14.91 -35.62 37.04
CA LEU A 13 16.06 -36.30 36.44
C LEU A 13 17.01 -35.29 35.78
N ALA A 14 18.29 -35.52 36.02
CA ALA A 14 19.42 -34.68 35.70
C ALA A 14 20.03 -34.99 34.31
N GLY A 15 20.62 -33.96 33.70
CA GLY A 15 21.93 -33.96 33.05
C GLY A 15 22.17 -34.82 31.81
N CYS A 16 22.47 -34.14 30.69
CA CYS A 16 23.58 -34.53 29.81
C CYS A 16 24.14 -33.28 29.13
N SER A 17 25.35 -32.89 29.55
CA SER A 17 26.21 -31.95 28.82
C SER A 17 26.89 -32.70 27.68
N THR A 18 26.88 -32.11 26.49
CA THR A 18 27.78 -32.52 25.39
C THR A 18 28.46 -31.28 24.84
N GLU A 19 29.73 -31.09 25.23
CA GLU A 19 30.67 -30.26 24.49
C GLU A 19 31.02 -30.99 23.19
N GLY A 20 30.66 -30.39 22.06
CA GLY A 20 31.07 -30.84 20.73
C GLY A 20 31.80 -29.72 20.03
N THR A 21 33.12 -29.81 19.94
CA THR A 21 33.96 -28.92 19.11
C THR A 21 33.67 -29.18 17.63
N PRO A 22 33.18 -28.21 16.83
CA PRO A 22 33.05 -28.42 15.40
C PRO A 22 34.43 -28.31 14.74
N THR A 23 34.92 -29.44 14.22
CA THR A 23 36.03 -29.48 13.25
C THR A 23 35.48 -29.07 11.87
N PRO A 24 36.23 -28.33 11.03
CA PRO A 24 35.72 -27.85 9.75
C PRO A 24 35.66 -29.01 8.74
N ALA A 25 34.48 -29.27 8.18
CA ALA A 25 34.35 -30.10 6.99
C ALA A 25 34.55 -29.22 5.76
N THR A 26 35.73 -29.29 5.16
CA THR A 26 35.96 -28.86 3.78
C THR A 26 35.54 -30.00 2.86
N THR A 27 34.52 -29.83 2.02
CA THR A 27 34.51 -30.34 0.63
C THR A 27 33.47 -29.60 -0.21
N THR A 28 34.01 -29.02 -1.27
CA THR A 28 33.50 -28.43 -2.51
C THR A 28 32.25 -29.08 -3.15
N GLY A 29 31.35 -28.22 -3.66
CA GLY A 29 30.75 -28.44 -4.99
C GLY A 29 29.23 -28.51 -5.10
N THR A 30 28.67 -27.46 -5.75
CA THR A 30 27.56 -27.51 -6.72
C THR A 30 26.13 -27.15 -6.26
N THR A 31 25.76 -25.93 -6.68
CA THR A 31 24.47 -25.48 -7.26
C THR A 31 23.21 -25.32 -6.40
N ALA A 32 22.89 -24.05 -6.17
CA ALA A 32 21.59 -23.38 -6.21
C ALA A 32 20.34 -24.13 -5.72
N ALA A 33 19.92 -23.81 -4.50
CA ALA A 33 18.53 -23.53 -4.19
C ALA A 33 18.52 -22.23 -3.38
N GLY A 34 18.12 -21.13 -4.02
CA GLY A 34 17.87 -19.87 -3.33
C GLY A 34 16.71 -20.10 -2.38
N GLN A 35 17.02 -20.18 -1.08
CA GLN A 35 16.00 -20.06 -0.05
C GLN A 35 15.51 -18.62 -0.12
N THR A 36 14.30 -18.42 -0.67
CA THR A 36 13.56 -17.18 -0.49
C THR A 36 13.26 -17.06 1.00
N THR A 37 14.06 -16.26 1.70
CA THR A 37 13.75 -15.80 3.04
C THR A 37 12.53 -14.90 2.92
N GLU A 38 11.40 -15.35 3.43
CA GLU A 38 10.20 -14.55 3.62
C GLU A 38 10.52 -13.46 4.67
N PRO A 39 10.41 -12.15 4.37
CA PRO A 39 10.72 -11.13 5.37
C PRO A 39 9.56 -11.05 6.36
N SER A 40 9.88 -11.37 7.60
CA SER A 40 9.10 -11.04 8.77
C SER A 40 9.03 -9.52 8.88
N GLY A 41 7.82 -8.96 9.04
CA GLY A 41 7.56 -7.52 9.02
C GLY A 41 8.52 -6.72 9.90
N ASN A 42 9.25 -5.82 9.26
CA ASN A 42 10.14 -4.84 9.87
C ASN A 42 10.04 -3.59 8.99
N SER A 43 10.21 -2.39 9.57
CA SER A 43 10.12 -1.08 8.86
C SER A 43 11.19 -0.84 7.77
N GLY A 44 11.72 -1.90 7.14
CA GLY A 44 12.60 -1.89 5.97
C GLY A 44 11.96 -2.53 4.72
N ASP A 45 10.66 -2.80 4.73
CA ASP A 45 9.95 -3.40 3.58
C ASP A 45 9.55 -2.35 2.51
N VAL A 46 9.47 -1.07 2.87
CA VAL A 46 9.08 0.01 1.95
C VAL A 46 10.31 0.41 1.14
N PRO A 47 10.24 0.41 -0.21
CA PRO A 47 11.35 0.87 -1.04
C PRO A 47 11.73 2.32 -0.72
N GLU A 48 13.04 2.58 -0.62
CA GLU A 48 13.54 3.92 -0.35
C GLU A 48 13.28 4.88 -1.52
N ILE A 49 12.98 6.14 -1.21
CA ILE A 49 12.88 7.20 -2.21
C ILE A 49 14.31 7.62 -2.59
N THR A 50 14.68 7.36 -3.84
CA THR A 50 16.02 7.69 -4.37
C THR A 50 16.07 9.03 -5.14
N GLY A 51 14.91 9.54 -5.55
CA GLY A 51 14.75 10.85 -6.18
C GLY A 51 14.65 12.01 -5.19
N PRO A 52 14.48 13.26 -5.67
CA PRO A 52 14.17 14.38 -4.80
C PRO A 52 12.83 14.15 -4.10
N GLU A 53 12.68 14.61 -2.86
CA GLU A 53 11.39 14.56 -2.18
C GLU A 53 10.38 15.49 -2.86
N LEU A 54 9.11 15.08 -2.90
CA LEU A 54 8.00 15.90 -3.40
C LEU A 54 7.28 16.54 -2.22
N ASP A 55 7.39 17.86 -2.12
CA ASP A 55 6.87 18.62 -0.98
C ASP A 55 5.38 18.94 -1.14
N LEU A 56 4.54 18.10 -0.52
CA LEU A 56 3.10 18.29 -0.46
C LEU A 56 2.68 19.52 0.36
N SER A 57 3.55 20.07 1.22
CA SER A 57 3.21 21.23 2.07
C SER A 57 3.12 22.55 1.30
N THR A 58 3.60 22.55 0.05
CA THR A 58 3.43 23.67 -0.88
C THR A 58 1.99 23.82 -1.37
N LEU A 59 1.18 22.77 -1.26
CA LEU A 59 -0.22 22.77 -1.65
C LEU A 59 -1.09 23.25 -0.49
N SER A 60 -2.05 24.13 -0.78
CA SER A 60 -3.00 24.60 0.22
C SER A 60 -4.16 23.61 0.46
N SER A 61 -4.33 22.67 -0.48
CA SER A 61 -5.46 21.75 -0.55
C SER A 61 -5.10 20.47 -1.31
N PRO A 62 -5.70 19.31 -0.96
CA PRO A 62 -5.56 18.09 -1.77
C PRO A 62 -6.19 18.24 -3.16
N CYS A 63 -7.07 19.21 -3.39
CA CYS A 63 -7.64 19.46 -4.71
C CYS A 63 -6.66 20.12 -5.67
N GLU A 64 -5.52 20.62 -5.18
CA GLU A 64 -4.44 21.15 -6.03
C GLU A 64 -3.55 20.05 -6.63
N LEU A 65 -3.68 18.80 -6.16
CA LEU A 65 -2.94 17.66 -6.71
C LEU A 65 -3.29 17.39 -8.19
N LEU A 66 -4.54 17.65 -8.58
CA LEU A 66 -5.04 17.47 -9.93
C LEU A 66 -5.86 18.67 -10.36
N LYS A 67 -5.61 19.15 -11.57
CA LYS A 67 -6.47 20.15 -12.22
C LYS A 67 -7.65 19.44 -12.88
N THR A 68 -8.82 20.07 -12.88
CA THR A 68 -10.04 19.47 -13.44
C THR A 68 -9.91 19.11 -14.92
N ASP A 69 -9.19 19.91 -15.70
CA ASP A 69 -8.92 19.64 -17.13
C ASP A 69 -8.15 18.33 -17.35
N GLN A 70 -7.32 17.91 -16.39
CA GLN A 70 -6.62 16.62 -16.42
C GLN A 70 -7.57 15.43 -16.26
N LEU A 71 -8.80 15.65 -15.75
CA LEU A 71 -9.83 14.64 -15.58
C LEU A 71 -10.99 14.77 -16.60
N ALA A 72 -11.00 15.81 -17.43
CA ALA A 72 -12.06 16.03 -18.42
C ALA A 72 -12.21 14.86 -19.40
N GLY A 73 -11.09 14.27 -19.84
CA GLY A 73 -11.09 13.06 -20.69
C GLY A 73 -11.63 11.81 -19.99
N ARG A 74 -11.96 11.89 -18.70
CA ARG A 74 -12.55 10.83 -17.87
C ARG A 74 -13.98 11.17 -17.42
N GLY A 75 -14.60 12.16 -18.05
CA GLY A 75 -15.99 12.55 -17.78
C GLY A 75 -16.16 13.33 -16.48
N VAL A 76 -15.16 14.10 -16.07
CA VAL A 76 -15.24 15.04 -14.93
C VAL A 76 -15.06 16.46 -15.44
N SER A 77 -16.12 17.27 -15.39
CA SER A 77 -16.05 18.68 -15.78
C SER A 77 -16.01 19.66 -14.61
N GLU A 78 -16.41 19.21 -13.42
CA GLU A 78 -16.53 20.06 -12.23
C GLU A 78 -15.26 20.04 -11.35
N PRO A 79 -14.95 21.15 -10.64
CA PRO A 79 -13.90 21.18 -9.64
C PRO A 79 -14.06 20.11 -8.56
N GLY A 80 -12.92 19.64 -8.07
CA GLY A 80 -12.87 18.73 -6.93
C GLY A 80 -13.41 19.40 -5.68
N THR A 81 -14.00 18.59 -4.79
CA THR A 81 -14.52 19.06 -3.51
C THR A 81 -13.73 18.47 -2.36
N GLU A 82 -13.23 19.34 -1.48
CA GLU A 82 -12.50 18.93 -0.28
C GLU A 82 -13.40 18.26 0.77
N ARG A 83 -12.82 17.25 1.43
CA ARG A 83 -13.35 16.49 2.54
C ARG A 83 -12.20 16.11 3.46
N THR A 84 -12.53 15.61 4.65
CA THR A 84 -11.54 15.04 5.57
C THR A 84 -11.86 13.56 5.75
N GLY A 85 -10.93 12.70 5.36
CA GLY A 85 -11.01 11.27 5.55
C GLY A 85 -10.20 10.77 6.76
N PRO A 86 -10.25 9.44 7.01
CA PRO A 86 -9.45 8.80 8.05
C PRO A 86 -7.94 8.95 7.81
N ALA A 87 -7.50 8.91 6.55
CA ALA A 87 -6.08 9.01 6.18
C ALA A 87 -5.54 10.45 6.16
N GLY A 88 -6.42 11.45 6.00
CA GLY A 88 -6.05 12.86 5.93
C GLY A 88 -7.05 13.70 5.12
N PRO A 89 -6.69 14.95 4.76
CA PRO A 89 -7.43 15.76 3.80
C PRO A 89 -7.57 15.04 2.45
N THR A 90 -8.78 15.06 1.89
CA THR A 90 -9.14 14.37 0.65
C THR A 90 -9.82 15.32 -0.31
N CYS A 91 -9.47 15.27 -1.59
CA CYS A 91 -10.28 15.84 -2.65
C CYS A 91 -11.07 14.75 -3.36
N GLN A 92 -12.33 15.03 -3.68
CA GLN A 92 -13.20 14.14 -4.46
C GLN A 92 -13.64 14.81 -5.76
N TRP A 93 -13.48 14.11 -6.87
CA TRP A 93 -14.02 14.49 -8.17
C TRP A 93 -15.12 13.50 -8.55
N ARG A 94 -16.29 14.04 -8.92
CA ARG A 94 -17.43 13.23 -9.33
C ARG A 94 -17.59 13.31 -10.85
N PRO A 95 -17.96 12.20 -11.50
CA PRO A 95 -18.25 12.22 -12.91
C PRO A 95 -19.48 13.09 -13.20
N ASP A 96 -19.57 13.57 -14.43
CA ASP A 96 -20.74 14.26 -14.96
C ASP A 96 -21.94 13.30 -14.97
N GLU A 97 -21.73 12.09 -15.49
CA GLU A 97 -22.70 10.99 -15.40
C GLU A 97 -22.58 10.25 -14.07
N ARG A 98 -23.52 10.52 -13.17
CA ARG A 98 -23.44 10.08 -11.77
C ARG A 98 -23.70 8.61 -11.50
N VAL A 99 -24.39 7.94 -12.42
CA VAL A 99 -24.76 6.52 -12.27
C VAL A 99 -23.63 5.63 -12.75
N ASP A 100 -23.15 5.86 -13.97
CA ASP A 100 -22.21 4.95 -14.65
C ASP A 100 -20.78 5.52 -14.75
N GLY A 101 -20.58 6.80 -14.45
CA GLY A 101 -19.27 7.43 -14.56
C GLY A 101 -18.25 6.96 -13.51
N THR A 102 -16.97 7.22 -13.75
CA THR A 102 -15.90 6.90 -12.80
C THR A 102 -15.70 8.04 -11.81
N SER A 103 -15.68 7.73 -10.52
CA SER A 103 -15.34 8.69 -9.47
C SER A 103 -13.88 8.57 -9.03
N PHE A 104 -13.29 9.68 -8.63
CA PHE A 104 -11.89 9.77 -8.25
C PHE A 104 -11.74 10.48 -6.91
N SER A 105 -10.75 10.07 -6.13
CA SER A 105 -10.30 10.86 -5.00
C SER A 105 -8.78 10.83 -4.85
N ALA A 106 -8.24 11.88 -4.26
CA ALA A 106 -6.83 11.98 -3.88
C ALA A 106 -6.75 12.45 -2.43
N THR A 107 -5.97 11.74 -1.61
CA THR A 107 -5.87 12.00 -0.18
C THR A 107 -4.42 12.16 0.23
N PHE A 108 -4.12 13.18 1.03
CA PHE A 108 -2.83 13.26 1.70
C PHE A 108 -2.77 12.24 2.84
N LEU A 109 -1.68 11.49 2.93
CA LEU A 109 -1.47 10.43 3.93
C LEU A 109 -0.90 10.97 5.25
N GLU A 110 -1.49 12.07 5.74
CA GLU A 110 -0.99 12.78 6.92
C GLU A 110 -1.24 12.04 8.24
N LYS A 111 -2.25 11.17 8.28
CA LYS A 111 -2.68 10.43 9.49
C LYS A 111 -2.31 8.94 9.45
N THR A 112 -1.59 8.50 8.42
CA THR A 112 -1.36 7.07 8.10
C THR A 112 0.10 6.74 7.83
N ASN A 113 1.04 7.54 8.34
CA ASN A 113 2.48 7.29 8.18
C ASN A 113 2.93 7.21 6.69
N GLY A 114 2.28 7.94 5.78
CA GLY A 114 2.64 7.90 4.35
C GLY A 114 2.47 6.51 3.72
N LEU A 115 3.42 6.15 2.84
CA LEU A 115 3.43 4.83 2.21
C LEU A 115 3.76 3.71 3.20
N ASP A 116 4.51 4.00 4.27
CA ASP A 116 4.87 3.02 5.30
C ASP A 116 3.62 2.38 5.92
N GLY A 117 2.57 3.17 6.18
CA GLY A 117 1.31 2.65 6.70
C GLY A 117 0.62 1.66 5.76
N PHE A 118 0.80 1.75 4.44
CA PHE A 118 0.27 0.72 3.54
C PHE A 118 1.01 -0.61 3.71
N TYR A 119 2.33 -0.58 3.86
CA TYR A 119 3.14 -1.80 4.10
C TYR A 119 2.90 -2.41 5.47
N GLU A 120 2.62 -1.57 6.49
CA GLU A 120 2.24 -2.02 7.84
C GLU A 120 0.89 -2.76 7.83
N ASN A 121 -0.04 -2.36 6.97
CA ASN A 121 -1.39 -2.94 6.86
C ASN A 121 -1.56 -3.80 5.59
N ARG A 122 -0.47 -4.32 5.01
CA ARG A 122 -0.51 -5.08 3.75
C ARG A 122 -1.39 -6.33 3.86
N ASP A 123 -1.37 -6.98 5.02
CA ASP A 123 -2.09 -8.24 5.26
C ASP A 123 -3.61 -8.03 5.36
N ASP A 124 -4.06 -6.78 5.55
CA ASP A 124 -5.47 -6.40 5.55
C ASP A 124 -6.02 -6.16 4.13
N ASN A 125 -5.16 -6.14 3.11
CA ASN A 125 -5.54 -5.91 1.72
C ASN A 125 -5.37 -7.20 0.91
N PRO A 126 -6.48 -7.80 0.41
CA PRO A 126 -6.39 -8.96 -0.48
C PRO A 126 -5.54 -8.71 -1.73
N VAL A 127 -5.48 -7.45 -2.17
CA VAL A 127 -4.57 -7.00 -3.23
C VAL A 127 -3.58 -6.01 -2.64
N PHE A 128 -2.30 -6.37 -2.70
CA PHE A 128 -1.18 -5.52 -2.33
C PHE A 128 -0.02 -5.76 -3.29
N GLU A 129 0.20 -4.81 -4.21
CA GLU A 129 1.18 -4.94 -5.27
C GLU A 129 2.16 -3.75 -5.24
N PRO A 130 3.38 -3.95 -4.70
CA PRO A 130 4.45 -2.98 -4.80
C PRO A 130 4.75 -2.62 -6.26
N THR A 131 4.93 -1.32 -6.53
CA THR A 131 5.19 -0.78 -7.87
C THR A 131 5.94 0.54 -7.77
N GLU A 132 6.08 1.23 -8.90
CA GLU A 132 6.63 2.58 -8.97
C GLU A 132 5.74 3.48 -9.82
N VAL A 133 5.60 4.73 -9.39
CA VAL A 133 4.91 5.78 -10.14
C VAL A 133 5.91 6.89 -10.46
N ALA A 134 6.29 6.99 -11.72
CA ALA A 134 7.24 8.01 -12.21
C ALA A 134 8.55 8.11 -11.39
N GLY A 135 9.06 6.94 -10.97
CA GLY A 135 10.29 6.79 -10.18
C GLY A 135 10.12 6.90 -8.67
N TYR A 136 8.88 6.98 -8.16
CA TYR A 136 8.58 7.00 -6.73
C TYR A 136 8.00 5.66 -6.29
N PRO A 137 8.40 5.13 -5.11
CA PRO A 137 7.80 3.96 -4.50
C PRO A 137 6.28 4.11 -4.40
N ALA A 138 5.58 3.07 -4.82
CA ALA A 138 4.13 3.04 -4.81
C ALA A 138 3.60 1.64 -4.50
N VAL A 139 2.31 1.58 -4.16
CA VAL A 139 1.57 0.34 -3.97
C VAL A 139 0.22 0.49 -4.64
N ASN A 140 -0.14 -0.51 -5.46
CA ASN A 140 -1.53 -0.72 -5.84
C ASN A 140 -2.19 -1.62 -4.80
N SER A 141 -3.34 -1.21 -4.30
CA SER A 141 -4.07 -1.97 -3.28
C SER A 141 -5.57 -1.91 -3.51
N ASP A 142 -6.24 -3.01 -3.16
CA ASP A 142 -7.69 -3.07 -3.06
C ASP A 142 -8.09 -3.89 -1.81
N PRO A 143 -8.93 -3.35 -0.91
CA PRO A 143 -9.48 -4.12 0.21
C PRO A 143 -10.45 -5.24 -0.21
N THR A 144 -10.88 -5.32 -1.48
CA THR A 144 -11.76 -6.38 -1.99
C THR A 144 -11.02 -7.37 -2.89
N ASP A 145 -10.81 -7.06 -4.18
CA ASP A 145 -10.17 -7.99 -5.14
C ASP A 145 -9.60 -7.37 -6.44
N ALA A 146 -9.51 -6.03 -6.54
CA ALA A 146 -9.06 -5.23 -7.71
C ALA A 146 -9.84 -5.47 -9.02
N LYS A 147 -10.77 -6.43 -9.06
CA LYS A 147 -11.58 -6.76 -10.25
C LYS A 147 -12.96 -6.13 -10.18
N SER A 148 -13.33 -5.55 -9.04
CA SER A 148 -14.63 -4.93 -8.74
C SER A 148 -14.71 -3.43 -9.04
N GLY A 149 -14.01 -2.93 -10.06
CA GLY A 149 -14.03 -1.50 -10.43
C GLY A 149 -13.36 -0.56 -9.43
N THR A 150 -12.75 -1.09 -8.37
CA THR A 150 -12.07 -0.34 -7.32
C THR A 150 -10.57 -0.57 -7.36
N CYS A 151 -9.80 0.48 -7.13
CA CYS A 151 -8.40 0.34 -6.77
C CYS A 151 -7.93 1.61 -6.06
N SER A 152 -6.86 1.48 -5.29
CA SER A 152 -6.08 2.57 -4.75
C SER A 152 -4.62 2.47 -5.21
N THR A 153 -4.00 3.59 -5.55
CA THR A 153 -2.54 3.68 -5.73
C THR A 153 -1.99 4.69 -4.73
N ALA A 154 -1.24 4.19 -3.74
CA ALA A 154 -0.50 5.02 -2.79
C ALA A 154 0.92 5.28 -3.31
N VAL A 155 1.41 6.51 -3.16
CA VAL A 155 2.75 6.93 -3.60
C VAL A 155 3.47 7.62 -2.45
N GLY A 156 4.69 7.17 -2.18
CA GLY A 156 5.59 7.82 -1.23
C GLY A 156 6.24 9.06 -1.85
N THR A 157 6.18 10.19 -1.15
CA THR A 157 6.74 11.47 -1.64
C THR A 157 7.94 11.95 -0.84
N ALA A 158 7.99 11.60 0.44
CA ALA A 158 9.09 11.81 1.38
C ALA A 158 8.94 10.79 2.51
N LYS A 159 9.90 10.72 3.45
CA LYS A 159 9.79 9.81 4.60
C LYS A 159 8.52 10.08 5.42
N GLY A 160 7.66 9.06 5.57
CA GLY A 160 6.38 9.17 6.28
C GLY A 160 5.38 10.12 5.63
N LYS A 161 5.56 10.45 4.35
CA LYS A 161 4.68 11.33 3.56
C LYS A 161 4.31 10.67 2.25
N GLY A 162 3.11 10.99 1.77
CA GLY A 162 2.62 10.46 0.52
C GLY A 162 1.20 10.90 0.25
N PHE A 163 0.69 10.47 -0.89
CA PHE A 163 -0.71 10.58 -1.24
C PHE A 163 -1.25 9.24 -1.73
N VAL A 164 -2.56 9.08 -1.69
CA VAL A 164 -3.24 7.93 -2.31
C VAL A 164 -4.31 8.43 -3.27
N VAL A 165 -4.36 7.83 -4.44
CA VAL A 165 -5.45 8.00 -5.41
C VAL A 165 -6.35 6.79 -5.32
N GLN A 166 -7.66 7.00 -5.23
CA GLN A 166 -8.66 5.94 -5.32
C GLN A 166 -9.59 6.19 -6.49
N VAL A 167 -9.94 5.14 -7.24
CA VAL A 167 -11.03 5.18 -8.22
C VAL A 167 -12.17 4.26 -7.81
N HIS A 168 -13.35 4.59 -8.29
CA HIS A 168 -14.49 3.68 -8.35
C HIS A 168 -15.14 3.81 -9.73
N VAL A 169 -14.97 2.78 -10.55
CA VAL A 169 -15.57 2.62 -11.87
C VAL A 169 -16.92 1.94 -11.68
N ASN A 170 -18.02 2.65 -11.98
CA ASN A 170 -19.37 2.11 -11.80
C ASN A 170 -19.86 1.30 -13.00
N ASP A 171 -19.48 1.69 -14.22
CA ASP A 171 -19.87 0.98 -15.43
C ASP A 171 -19.03 -0.29 -15.63
N GLU A 172 -19.63 -1.45 -15.36
CA GLU A 172 -19.01 -2.77 -15.49
C GLU A 172 -18.66 -3.15 -16.94
N THR A 173 -19.19 -2.42 -17.92
CA THR A 173 -18.91 -2.65 -19.33
C THR A 173 -17.62 -1.96 -19.80
N LEU A 174 -17.10 -1.02 -19.00
CA LEU A 174 -15.84 -0.34 -19.29
C LEU A 174 -14.63 -1.26 -19.07
N PRO A 175 -13.61 -1.22 -19.94
CA PRO A 175 -12.36 -1.95 -19.73
C PRO A 175 -11.71 -1.65 -18.38
N GLU A 176 -11.81 -0.40 -17.93
CA GLU A 176 -11.30 0.10 -16.66
C GLU A 176 -11.89 -0.60 -15.44
N TYR A 177 -13.11 -1.16 -15.54
CA TYR A 177 -13.74 -1.87 -14.42
C TYR A 177 -12.94 -3.11 -14.00
N THR A 178 -12.38 -3.81 -14.98
CA THR A 178 -11.56 -5.03 -14.74
C THR A 178 -10.09 -4.75 -14.50
N ASN A 179 -9.65 -3.50 -14.70
CA ASN A 179 -8.27 -3.06 -14.44
C ASN A 179 -8.21 -1.62 -13.87
N PRO A 180 -8.87 -1.36 -12.72
CA PRO A 180 -8.97 -0.03 -12.12
C PRO A 180 -7.61 0.50 -11.64
N CYS A 181 -6.68 -0.39 -11.27
CA CYS A 181 -5.34 0.02 -10.82
C CYS A 181 -4.50 0.69 -11.92
N SER A 182 -4.73 0.33 -13.19
CA SER A 182 -4.09 1.05 -14.30
C SER A 182 -4.58 2.50 -14.39
N VAL A 183 -5.82 2.77 -13.97
CA VAL A 183 -6.40 4.12 -13.95
C VAL A 183 -5.82 4.94 -12.80
N THR A 184 -5.83 4.40 -11.57
CA THR A 184 -5.23 5.07 -10.41
C THR A 184 -3.73 5.34 -10.63
N SER A 185 -2.98 4.39 -11.18
CA SER A 185 -1.54 4.55 -11.46
C SER A 185 -1.28 5.67 -12.47
N ALA A 186 -2.10 5.78 -13.53
CA ALA A 186 -1.98 6.84 -14.51
C ALA A 186 -2.27 8.22 -13.91
N ILE A 187 -3.29 8.32 -13.05
CA ILE A 187 -3.64 9.56 -12.34
C ILE A 187 -2.55 9.94 -11.33
N ALA A 188 -2.06 8.96 -10.57
CA ALA A 188 -0.96 9.18 -9.62
C ALA A 188 0.31 9.67 -10.32
N LYS A 189 0.59 9.17 -11.53
CA LYS A 189 1.69 9.67 -12.37
C LYS A 189 1.50 11.15 -12.70
N THR A 190 0.30 11.56 -13.12
CA THR A 190 -0.01 12.98 -13.39
C THR A 190 0.18 13.84 -12.15
N ILE A 191 -0.20 13.36 -10.96
CA ILE A 191 0.06 14.07 -9.69
C ILE A 191 1.55 14.24 -9.45
N VAL A 192 2.35 13.17 -9.59
CA VAL A 192 3.81 13.23 -9.42
C VAL A 192 4.43 14.24 -10.41
N GLU A 193 3.95 14.28 -11.65
CA GLU A 193 4.39 15.25 -12.65
C GLU A 193 4.02 16.69 -12.25
N ASN A 194 2.81 16.94 -11.74
CA ASN A 194 2.41 18.24 -11.23
C ASN A 194 3.30 18.71 -10.06
N LEU A 195 3.68 17.79 -9.16
CA LEU A 195 4.50 18.09 -7.98
C LEU A 195 5.97 18.38 -8.32
N LYS A 196 6.48 17.88 -9.45
CA LYS A 196 7.85 18.15 -9.91
C LYS A 196 8.04 19.57 -10.46
N GLY A 197 6.95 20.25 -10.84
CA GLY A 197 6.95 21.58 -11.47
C GLY A 197 6.96 21.52 -12.99
#